data_AF-A0A2V9VQN7-F1
#
_entry.id   AF-A0A2V9VQN7-F1
#
_cell.length_a   1.000
_cell.length_b   1.000
_cell.length_c   1.000
_cell.angle_alpha   90.00
_cell.angle_beta   90.00
_cell.angle_gamma   90.00
#
_symmetry.space_group_name_H-M   'P 1'
#
loop_
_entity.id
_entity.type
_entity.pdbx_description
1 polymer ?
#
loop_
_entity_poly.entity_id
_entity_poly.type
_entity_poly.pdbx_seq_one_letter_code
_entity_poly.pdbx_strand_id
1 'polypeptide(L)'
;MSPTSNTPKPKLACEIAADRVLAGRFSDQGEGLEASAARELAPGSVVPDLVENNLRQRDAVRAGIESALGGVAQRSRDVIAIVPDAAVRVMLVEFDTLPSDAGEALGVVRFRLKKSLPFDVDKAKISYHA
;
A
#
# COMPACT_ATOMS: atom_id res chain seq x y z
N MET A 1 -12.46 15.07 -5.69
CA MET A 1 -11.57 15.93 -4.88
C MET A 1 -11.20 15.15 -3.63
N SER A 2 -9.95 14.71 -3.50
CA SER A 2 -9.49 14.10 -2.25
C SER A 2 -9.65 15.11 -1.12
N PRO A 3 -10.21 14.74 0.04
CA PRO A 3 -10.27 15.65 1.17
C PRO A 3 -8.83 16.02 1.53
N THR A 4 -8.50 17.30 1.48
CA THR A 4 -7.25 17.84 2.02
C THR A 4 -7.33 17.78 3.54
N SER A 5 -7.22 16.58 4.09
CA SER A 5 -6.97 16.43 5.52
C SER A 5 -5.62 17.05 5.79
N ASN A 6 -5.60 18.15 6.55
CA ASN A 6 -4.39 18.88 6.96
C ASN A 6 -3.58 18.09 8.01
N THR A 7 -3.68 16.76 7.99
CA THR A 7 -2.94 15.86 8.86
C THR A 7 -1.52 15.74 8.30
N PRO A 8 -0.48 16.04 9.09
CA PRO A 8 0.89 15.88 8.64
C PRO A 8 1.11 14.44 8.17
N LYS A 9 1.70 14.29 6.97
CA LYS A 9 1.97 12.96 6.41
C LYS A 9 2.85 12.16 7.38
N PRO A 10 2.62 10.85 7.51
CA PRO A 10 3.46 10.03 8.36
C PRO A 10 4.93 10.13 7.93
N LYS A 11 5.82 10.21 8.91
CA LYS A 11 7.28 10.25 8.69
C LYS A 11 7.92 8.87 8.60
N LEU A 12 7.14 7.84 8.90
CA LEU A 12 7.55 6.45 8.81
C LEU A 12 7.05 5.84 7.50
N ALA A 13 7.90 5.07 6.84
CA ALA A 13 7.53 4.22 5.72
C ALA A 13 7.98 2.79 6.01
N CYS A 14 7.18 1.82 5.56
CA CYS A 14 7.50 0.40 5.64
C CYS A 14 7.14 -0.28 4.31
N GLU A 15 8.15 -0.83 3.65
CA GLU A 15 8.00 -1.61 2.42
C GLU A 15 8.00 -3.10 2.72
N ILE A 16 7.03 -3.80 2.14
CA ILE A 16 6.95 -5.26 2.18
C ILE A 16 7.31 -5.76 0.78
N ALA A 17 8.50 -6.35 0.64
CA ALA A 17 8.95 -6.98 -0.60
C ALA A 17 8.86 -8.52 -0.49
N ALA A 18 9.15 -9.22 -1.59
CA ALA A 18 9.07 -10.68 -1.65
C ALA A 18 10.04 -11.39 -0.69
N ASP A 19 11.20 -10.77 -0.44
CA ASP A 19 12.34 -11.34 0.27
C ASP A 19 12.76 -10.56 1.52
N ARG A 20 12.13 -9.41 1.79
CA ARG A 20 12.49 -8.54 2.91
C ARG A 20 11.38 -7.57 3.29
N VAL A 21 11.51 -7.02 4.49
CA VAL A 21 10.80 -5.82 4.95
C VAL A 21 11.81 -4.70 5.15
N LEU A 22 11.54 -3.53 4.58
CA LEU A 22 12.31 -2.32 4.79
C LEU A 22 11.48 -1.33 5.60
N ALA A 23 12.13 -0.58 6.48
CA ALA A 23 11.50 0.52 7.19
C ALA A 23 12.43 1.73 7.19
N GLY A 24 11.85 2.91 7.06
CA GLY A 24 12.57 4.18 7.05
C GLY A 24 11.83 5.25 7.84
N ARG A 25 12.59 6.10 8.51
CA ARG A 25 12.12 7.34 9.13
C ARG A 25 12.72 8.53 8.39
N PHE A 26 11.87 9.47 8.02
CA PHE A 26 12.29 10.78 7.56
C PHE A 26 12.46 11.75 8.74
N SER A 27 13.47 12.63 8.65
CA SER A 27 13.78 13.61 9.69
C SER A 27 12.65 14.62 9.91
N ASP A 28 12.48 15.04 11.17
CA ASP A 28 11.57 16.13 11.56
C ASP A 28 12.19 17.52 11.36
N GLN A 29 13.53 17.66 11.40
CA GLN A 29 14.24 18.94 11.43
C GLN A 29 15.17 19.16 10.23
N GLY A 30 15.19 18.27 9.24
CA GLY A 30 16.04 18.39 8.06
C GLY A 30 15.48 17.67 6.84
N GLU A 31 16.19 17.78 5.73
CA GLU A 31 15.87 17.07 4.50
C GLU A 31 16.64 15.75 4.49
N GLY A 32 15.98 14.62 4.79
CA GLY A 32 16.59 13.32 4.58
C GLY A 32 16.08 12.18 5.46
N LEU A 33 16.65 11.00 5.19
CA LEU A 33 16.46 9.78 5.95
C LEU A 33 17.19 9.89 7.30
N GLU A 34 16.46 9.80 8.39
CA GLU A 34 17.00 9.83 9.76
C GLU A 34 17.46 8.44 10.21
N ALA A 35 16.66 7.41 9.91
CA ALA A 35 16.95 6.04 10.30
C ALA A 35 16.34 5.06 9.30
N SER A 36 16.97 3.91 9.12
CA SER A 36 16.42 2.79 8.35
C SER A 36 16.75 1.45 8.98
N ALA A 37 15.90 0.46 8.71
CA ALA A 37 16.09 -0.91 9.12
C ALA A 37 15.62 -1.85 8.00
N ALA A 38 16.27 -3.00 7.90
CA ALA A 38 15.93 -4.05 6.95
C ALA A 38 15.85 -5.38 7.66
N ARG A 39 14.87 -6.20 7.31
CA ARG A 39 14.74 -7.57 7.80
C ARG A 39 14.46 -8.51 6.64
N GLU A 40 15.36 -9.48 6.44
CA GLU A 40 15.14 -10.53 5.45
C GLU A 40 13.98 -11.45 5.87
N LEU A 41 13.27 -11.93 4.85
CA LEU A 41 12.21 -12.92 4.95
C LEU A 41 12.67 -14.21 4.27
N ALA A 42 12.21 -15.35 4.79
CA ALA A 42 12.48 -16.61 4.12
C ALA A 42 11.85 -16.60 2.71
N PRO A 43 12.52 -17.18 1.70
CA PRO A 43 11.95 -17.28 0.36
C PRO A 43 10.53 -17.86 0.37
N GLY A 44 9.63 -17.23 -0.38
CA GLY A 44 8.23 -17.63 -0.45
C GLY A 44 7.37 -17.18 0.73
N SER A 45 7.90 -16.43 1.72
CA SER A 45 7.10 -15.82 2.79
C SER A 45 6.06 -14.84 2.25
N VAL A 46 6.48 -14.05 1.26
CA VAL A 46 5.65 -13.15 0.47
C VAL A 46 5.75 -13.60 -0.98
N VAL A 47 4.62 -13.90 -1.60
CA VAL A 47 4.50 -14.22 -3.03
C VAL A 47 3.54 -13.21 -3.63
N PRO A 48 4.05 -12.08 -4.16
CA PRO A 48 3.22 -11.03 -4.73
C PRO A 48 2.36 -11.56 -5.89
N ASP A 49 1.06 -11.30 -5.81
CA ASP A 49 0.10 -11.72 -6.84
C ASP A 49 -1.16 -10.84 -6.76
N LEU A 50 -1.91 -10.74 -7.84
CA LEU A 50 -3.12 -9.92 -7.88
C LEU A 50 -4.36 -10.64 -7.31
N VAL A 51 -4.36 -11.97 -7.30
CA VAL A 51 -5.51 -12.83 -6.97
C VAL A 51 -5.24 -13.69 -5.74
N GLU A 52 -4.05 -14.27 -5.69
CA GLU A 52 -3.67 -15.26 -4.69
C GLU A 52 -3.32 -14.63 -3.33
N ASN A 53 -3.38 -15.41 -2.25
CA ASN A 53 -2.95 -14.95 -0.93
C ASN A 53 -1.44 -14.63 -0.92
N ASN A 54 -1.10 -13.34 -0.85
CA ASN A 54 0.27 -12.86 -0.99
C ASN A 54 1.17 -13.25 0.20
N LEU A 55 0.61 -13.27 1.42
CA LEU A 55 1.37 -13.58 2.63
C LEU A 55 1.24 -15.07 2.96
N ARG A 56 2.19 -15.88 2.48
CA ARG A 56 2.20 -17.33 2.71
C ARG A 56 2.65 -17.68 4.13
N GLN A 57 3.53 -16.87 4.72
CA GLN A 57 4.00 -17.02 6.10
C GLN A 57 3.68 -15.75 6.91
N ARG A 58 2.41 -15.56 7.24
CA ARG A 58 1.90 -14.31 7.87
C ARG A 58 2.66 -13.94 9.14
N ASP A 59 2.93 -14.90 10.02
CA ASP A 59 3.60 -14.64 11.30
C ASP A 59 5.06 -14.22 11.09
N ALA A 60 5.76 -14.80 10.11
CA ALA A 60 7.12 -14.41 9.76
C ALA A 60 7.16 -12.98 9.19
N VAL A 61 6.20 -12.62 8.32
CA VAL A 61 6.08 -11.27 7.77
C VAL A 61 5.74 -10.27 8.88
N ARG A 62 4.81 -10.60 9.76
CA ARG A 62 4.46 -9.78 10.94
C ARG A 62 5.69 -9.52 11.81
N ALA A 63 6.43 -10.57 12.17
CA ALA A 63 7.66 -10.44 12.94
C ALA A 63 8.72 -9.59 12.21
N GLY A 64 8.79 -9.71 10.87
CA GLY A 64 9.66 -8.89 10.04
C GLY A 64 9.31 -7.40 10.10
N ILE A 65 8.02 -7.07 10.00
CA ILE A 65 7.49 -5.70 10.14
C ILE A 65 7.76 -5.15 11.53
N GLU A 66 7.46 -5.92 12.58
CA GLU A 66 7.71 -5.50 13.97
C GLU A 66 9.19 -5.24 14.22
N SER A 67 10.07 -6.10 13.71
CA SER A 67 11.52 -5.93 13.83
C SER A 67 12.03 -4.70 13.07
N ALA A 68 11.58 -4.48 11.83
CA ALA A 68 12.02 -3.35 11.01
C ALA A 68 11.51 -2.02 11.59
N LEU A 69 10.22 -1.95 11.93
CA LEU A 69 9.63 -0.76 12.53
C LEU A 69 10.15 -0.49 13.95
N GLY A 70 10.40 -1.53 14.76
CA GLY A 70 10.94 -1.38 16.11
C GLY A 70 12.29 -0.64 16.15
N GLY A 71 13.09 -0.75 15.09
CA GLY A 71 14.37 -0.04 14.96
C GLY A 71 14.27 1.44 14.58
N VAL A 72 13.11 1.89 14.07
CA VAL A 72 12.97 3.25 13.49
C VAL A 72 11.74 4.03 13.97
N ALA A 73 10.74 3.39 14.60
CA ALA A 73 9.44 3.99 14.90
C ALA A 73 9.42 5.01 16.04
N GLN A 74 10.44 5.06 16.92
CA GLN A 74 10.51 5.99 18.06
C GLN A 74 9.13 6.13 18.77
N ARG A 75 8.51 7.32 18.73
CA ARG A 75 7.16 7.60 19.25
C ARG A 75 6.07 7.67 18.18
N SER A 76 6.42 7.57 16.90
CA SER A 76 5.48 7.66 15.78
C SER A 76 4.68 6.37 15.64
N ARG A 77 3.38 6.50 15.35
CA ARG A 77 2.47 5.36 15.17
C ARG A 77 1.84 5.27 13.79
N ASP A 78 1.94 6.34 13.01
CA ASP A 78 1.44 6.36 11.64
C ASP A 78 2.57 5.95 10.69
N VAL A 79 2.25 5.10 9.72
CA VAL A 79 3.20 4.55 8.76
C VAL A 79 2.61 4.56 7.36
N ILE A 80 3.44 4.90 6.38
CA ILE A 80 3.18 4.70 4.97
C ILE A 80 3.56 3.25 4.65
N ALA A 81 2.58 2.41 4.34
CA ALA A 81 2.83 1.05 3.87
C ALA A 81 3.06 1.05 2.35
N ILE A 82 4.13 0.42 1.91
CA ILE A 82 4.44 0.19 0.50
C ILE A 82 4.28 -1.31 0.24
N VAL A 83 3.47 -1.64 -0.76
CA VAL A 83 3.16 -3.02 -1.17
C VAL A 83 3.84 -3.35 -2.50
N PRO A 84 4.07 -4.63 -2.81
CA PRO A 84 4.67 -5.03 -4.08
C PRO A 84 3.83 -4.60 -5.30
N ASP A 85 4.49 -4.17 -6.37
CA ASP A 85 3.83 -3.76 -7.62
C ASP A 85 2.94 -4.87 -8.21
N ALA A 86 3.37 -6.13 -8.12
CA ALA A 86 2.61 -7.28 -8.63
C ALA A 86 1.30 -7.55 -7.86
N ALA A 87 1.11 -6.92 -6.68
CA ALA A 87 -0.14 -6.95 -5.93
C ALA A 87 -1.12 -5.83 -6.36
N VAL A 88 -0.73 -4.97 -7.30
CA VAL A 88 -1.47 -3.78 -7.73
C VAL A 88 -1.69 -3.82 -9.24
N ARG A 89 -2.80 -3.23 -9.70
CA ARG A 89 -3.06 -3.00 -11.11
C ARG A 89 -3.42 -1.54 -11.36
N VAL A 90 -2.70 -0.90 -12.28
CA VAL A 90 -2.94 0.47 -12.72
C VAL A 90 -3.55 0.45 -14.11
N MET A 91 -4.63 1.22 -14.32
CA MET A 91 -5.36 1.27 -15.59
C MET A 91 -5.83 2.70 -15.84
N LEU A 92 -5.77 3.13 -17.11
CA LEU A 92 -6.49 4.30 -17.57
C LEU A 92 -7.88 3.84 -18.02
N VAL A 93 -8.92 4.51 -17.52
CA VAL A 93 -10.32 4.19 -17.84
C VAL A 93 -11.01 5.47 -18.29
N GLU A 94 -11.62 5.41 -19.46
CA GLU A 94 -12.32 6.55 -20.06
C GLU A 94 -13.80 6.58 -19.63
N PHE A 95 -14.27 7.80 -19.33
CA PHE A 95 -15.65 8.09 -19.01
C PHE A 95 -16.07 9.35 -19.79
N ASP A 96 -17.24 9.32 -20.43
CA ASP A 96 -17.82 10.52 -21.05
C ASP A 96 -18.15 11.58 -19.99
N THR A 97 -18.61 11.11 -18.82
CA THR A 97 -18.81 11.94 -17.63
C THR A 97 -18.65 11.05 -16.41
N LEU A 98 -17.81 11.49 -15.47
CA LEU A 98 -17.72 10.88 -14.14
C LEU A 98 -18.62 11.67 -13.17
N PRO A 99 -19.50 11.01 -12.40
CA PRO A 99 -20.32 11.68 -11.39
C PRO A 99 -19.46 12.50 -10.42
N SER A 100 -19.98 13.63 -9.95
CA SER A 100 -19.32 14.46 -8.93
C SER A 100 -19.44 13.85 -7.54
N ASP A 101 -20.49 13.06 -7.29
CA ASP A 101 -20.62 12.26 -6.08
C ASP A 101 -19.62 11.10 -6.08
N ALA A 102 -18.88 10.95 -4.97
CA ALA A 102 -17.80 9.98 -4.87
C ALA A 102 -18.31 8.52 -4.81
N GLY A 103 -19.48 8.28 -4.21
CA GLY A 103 -20.07 6.95 -4.12
C GLY A 103 -20.57 6.47 -5.47
N GLU A 104 -21.29 7.34 -6.19
CA GLU A 104 -21.75 7.07 -7.55
C GLU A 104 -20.57 6.89 -8.51
N ALA A 105 -19.57 7.77 -8.46
CA ALA A 105 -18.36 7.66 -9.26
C ALA A 105 -17.64 6.33 -9.03
N LEU A 106 -17.46 5.91 -7.77
CA LEU A 106 -16.85 4.63 -7.45
C LEU A 106 -17.67 3.45 -8.00
N GLY A 107 -19.00 3.53 -7.97
CA GLY A 107 -19.88 2.52 -8.58
C GLY A 107 -19.66 2.39 -10.10
N VAL A 108 -19.57 3.51 -10.81
CA VAL A 108 -19.31 3.55 -12.25
C VAL A 108 -17.90 3.03 -12.58
N VAL A 109 -16.89 3.40 -11.80
CA VAL A 109 -15.53 2.86 -11.91
C VAL A 109 -15.52 1.34 -11.71
N ARG A 110 -16.16 0.83 -10.65
CA ARG A 110 -16.29 -0.62 -10.39
C ARG A 110 -16.95 -1.34 -11.55
N PHE A 111 -18.02 -0.78 -12.11
CA PHE A 111 -18.70 -1.36 -13.25
C PHE A 111 -17.78 -1.50 -14.47
N ARG A 112 -17.00 -0.47 -14.79
CA ARG A 112 -16.00 -0.53 -15.88
C ARG A 112 -14.88 -1.54 -15.61
N LEU A 113 -14.44 -1.67 -14.37
CA LEU A 113 -13.36 -2.59 -13.99
C LEU A 113 -13.79 -4.06 -13.96
N LYS A 114 -15.09 -4.36 -13.85
CA LYS A 114 -15.61 -5.73 -13.71
C LYS A 114 -15.17 -6.69 -14.82
N LYS A 115 -14.96 -6.20 -16.05
CA LYS A 115 -14.46 -7.01 -17.18
C LYS A 115 -12.93 -7.04 -17.30
N SER A 116 -12.22 -6.21 -16.54
CA SER A 116 -10.78 -6.00 -16.67
C SER A 116 -9.96 -6.69 -15.59
N LEU A 117 -10.59 -7.06 -14.47
CA LEU A 117 -9.95 -7.73 -13.35
C LEU A 117 -10.09 -9.26 -13.48
N PRO A 118 -9.05 -10.04 -13.11
CA PRO A 118 -9.12 -11.50 -13.10
C PRO A 118 -9.86 -12.09 -11.88
N PHE A 119 -10.55 -11.24 -11.11
CA PHE A 119 -11.26 -11.59 -9.88
C PHE A 119 -12.44 -10.64 -9.67
N ASP A 120 -13.26 -10.93 -8.65
CA ASP A 120 -14.42 -10.12 -8.30
C ASP A 120 -14.01 -8.70 -7.87
N VAL A 121 -14.54 -7.69 -8.58
CA VAL A 121 -14.29 -6.28 -8.31
C VAL A 121 -14.68 -5.86 -6.89
N ASP A 122 -15.62 -6.57 -6.25
CA ASP A 122 -16.03 -6.30 -4.86
C ASP A 122 -14.94 -6.63 -3.84
N LYS A 123 -13.98 -7.48 -4.20
CA LYS A 123 -12.79 -7.75 -3.40
C LYS A 123 -11.69 -6.70 -3.58
N ALA A 124 -11.76 -5.88 -4.64
CA ALA A 124 -10.75 -4.88 -4.94
C ALA A 124 -10.86 -3.65 -4.01
N LYS A 125 -9.70 -3.14 -3.59
CA LYS A 125 -9.55 -1.77 -3.07
C LYS A 125 -9.18 -0.87 -4.24
N ILE A 126 -10.01 0.14 -4.48
CA ILE A 126 -9.89 1.02 -5.64
C ILE A 126 -9.55 2.42 -5.15
N SER A 127 -8.52 2.99 -5.73
CA SER A 127 -8.18 4.41 -5.67
C SER A 127 -8.09 4.92 -7.10
N TYR A 128 -8.55 6.13 -7.35
CA TYR A 128 -8.49 6.74 -8.67
C TYR A 128 -8.21 8.24 -8.55
N HIS A 129 -7.69 8.81 -9.64
CA HIS A 129 -7.51 10.24 -9.81
C HIS A 129 -8.19 10.64 -11.11
N ALA A 130 -9.06 11.65 -11.05
CA ALA A 130 -9.81 12.21 -12.17
C ALA A 130 -9.35 13.65 -12.41
#